data_AF-A0A6J4S5X1-F1
#
_entry.id   AF-A0A6J4S5X1-F1
#
_cell.length_a   1.000
_cell.length_b   1.000
_cell.length_c   1.000
_cell.angle_alpha   90.00
_cell.angle_beta   90.00
_cell.angle_gamma   90.00
#
_symmetry.space_group_name_H-M   'P 1'
#
loop_
_entity.id
_entity.type
_entity.pdbx_description
1 polymer ?
#
loop_
_entity_poly.entity_id
_entity_poly.type
_entity_poly.pdbx_seq_one_letter_code
_entity_poly.pdbx_strand_id
1 'polypeptide(L)'
;MLDEGEGTPVITARHAGRELNPQELRGAATAATIVGLAGNPVSPLTPRYSLRDLAMELGAPVVVTVAAEPSLTAQARLYAEAARNAGLAVAAVVIDRWPEQPSRVQLDERVLLHEVSGLPVLTLSAGETPEWPVEEWKEAKPIASPRAAAQAAAPARLALEPYRAWEGVVPGDPRTAPRPRIMEALLDIVAFEGPLLASRAYAIYNRASGGKKLTAVARAPLSNSVYHLAREGKLDLVTTDDAPWQDDDVLRLPDSPPVVVRELGPRELIEVPLDEIAELMRRLQAAGQGGDLKRAVLNTYGLVRMTARAEQYLTTAEELLSA
;
A
#
# COMPACT_ATOMS: atom_id res chain seq x y z
N MET A 1 -16.82 36.77 -0.87
CA MET A 1 -16.75 36.46 0.57
C MET A 1 -17.99 35.63 0.88
N LEU A 2 -17.83 34.33 1.19
CA LEU A 2 -18.94 33.45 1.54
C LEU A 2 -19.02 33.36 3.07
N ASP A 3 -20.03 34.04 3.64
CA ASP A 3 -20.69 33.80 4.94
C ASP A 3 -20.26 34.55 6.22
N GLU A 4 -21.27 35.06 6.94
CA GLU A 4 -21.26 35.85 8.20
C GLU A 4 -21.80 35.02 9.39
N GLY A 5 -21.50 33.72 9.48
CA GLY A 5 -22.07 32.85 10.52
C GLY A 5 -21.05 32.07 11.33
N GLU A 6 -21.28 31.98 12.64
CA GLU A 6 -20.48 31.26 13.65
C GLU A 6 -20.49 29.71 13.50
N GLY A 7 -21.09 29.18 12.43
CA GLY A 7 -21.27 27.75 12.19
C GLY A 7 -20.38 27.19 11.07
N THR A 8 -20.27 25.87 11.01
CA THR A 8 -19.62 25.15 9.90
C THR A 8 -20.29 25.52 8.55
N PRO A 9 -19.56 25.67 7.43
CA PRO A 9 -20.11 26.17 6.17
C PRO A 9 -21.42 25.49 5.71
N VAL A 10 -21.51 24.16 5.82
CA VAL A 10 -22.73 23.41 5.47
C VAL A 10 -23.95 23.78 6.32
N ILE A 11 -23.76 24.13 7.60
CA ILE A 11 -24.83 24.54 8.51
C ILE A 11 -25.24 25.97 8.22
N THR A 12 -24.28 26.88 8.06
CA THR A 12 -24.57 28.29 7.79
C THR A 12 -25.30 28.46 6.47
N ALA A 13 -24.88 27.76 5.41
CA ALA A 13 -25.60 27.75 4.13
C ALA A 13 -27.04 27.24 4.27
N ARG A 14 -27.25 26.15 5.03
CA ARG A 14 -28.58 25.57 5.26
C ARG A 14 -29.51 26.56 5.98
N HIS A 15 -29.02 27.25 7.00
CA HIS A 15 -29.79 28.27 7.71
C HIS A 15 -30.08 29.51 6.84
N ALA A 16 -29.23 29.80 5.86
CA ALA A 16 -29.49 30.80 4.83
C ALA A 16 -30.43 30.32 3.69
N GLY A 17 -31.00 29.11 3.79
CA GLY A 17 -31.89 28.54 2.79
C GLY A 17 -31.17 28.11 1.49
N ARG A 18 -29.86 27.87 1.55
CA ARG A 18 -29.02 27.48 0.42
C ARG A 18 -28.46 26.08 0.62
N GLU A 19 -28.20 25.38 -0.48
CA GLU A 19 -27.46 24.12 -0.49
C GLU A 19 -26.11 24.35 -1.19
N LEU A 20 -25.03 23.83 -0.60
CA LEU A 20 -23.70 23.96 -1.19
C LEU A 20 -23.48 22.84 -2.20
N ASN A 21 -23.32 23.20 -3.47
CA ASN A 21 -22.97 22.26 -4.53
C ASN A 21 -21.45 22.25 -4.78
N PRO A 22 -20.75 21.10 -4.62
CA PRO A 22 -19.30 21.02 -4.84
C PRO A 22 -18.83 21.46 -6.23
N GLN A 23 -19.59 21.16 -7.29
CA GLN A 23 -19.21 21.54 -8.66
C GLN A 23 -19.29 23.04 -8.88
N GLU A 24 -20.34 23.68 -8.35
CA GLU A 24 -20.50 25.14 -8.45
C GLU A 24 -19.42 25.87 -7.65
N LEU A 25 -19.10 25.38 -6.44
CA LEU A 25 -18.02 25.92 -5.61
C LEU A 25 -16.67 25.81 -6.30
N ARG A 26 -16.37 24.66 -6.92
CA ARG A 26 -15.15 24.47 -7.71
C ARG A 26 -15.11 25.41 -8.92
N GLY A 27 -16.21 25.53 -9.64
CA GLY A 27 -16.30 26.42 -10.81
C GLY A 27 -16.02 27.88 -10.43
N ALA A 28 -16.64 28.35 -9.35
CA ALA A 28 -16.41 29.70 -8.82
C ALA A 28 -14.96 29.88 -8.33
N ALA A 29 -14.41 28.90 -7.63
CA ALA A 29 -13.05 28.96 -7.10
C ALA A 29 -11.98 28.96 -8.21
N THR A 30 -12.19 28.20 -9.29
CA THR A 30 -11.27 28.14 -10.43
C THR A 30 -11.19 29.48 -11.19
N ALA A 31 -12.25 30.28 -11.12
CA ALA A 31 -12.30 31.60 -11.75
C ALA A 31 -11.59 32.71 -10.95
N ALA A 32 -11.14 32.43 -9.72
CA ALA A 32 -10.53 33.40 -8.83
C ALA A 32 -9.01 33.17 -8.68
N THR A 33 -8.24 34.25 -8.54
CA THR A 33 -6.80 34.18 -8.25
C THR A 33 -6.51 33.80 -6.81
N ILE A 34 -7.38 34.22 -5.88
CA ILE A 34 -7.28 33.93 -4.44
C ILE A 34 -8.67 33.51 -3.96
N VAL A 35 -8.73 32.39 -3.23
CA VAL A 35 -9.98 31.85 -2.69
C VAL A 35 -9.92 31.90 -1.17
N GLY A 36 -10.71 32.79 -0.57
CA GLY A 36 -10.91 32.83 0.87
C GLY A 36 -11.96 31.81 1.29
N LEU A 37 -11.57 30.87 2.16
CA LEU A 37 -12.45 29.82 2.68
C LEU A 37 -12.65 30.03 4.18
N ALA A 38 -13.91 30.07 4.62
CA ALA A 38 -14.25 30.17 6.04
C ALA A 38 -14.26 28.77 6.67
N GLY A 39 -13.41 28.57 7.70
CA GLY A 39 -13.28 27.31 8.42
C GLY A 39 -11.87 26.75 8.38
N ASN A 40 -11.72 25.48 8.75
CA ASN A 40 -10.45 24.77 8.75
C ASN A 40 -10.46 23.63 7.71
N PRO A 41 -9.33 23.00 7.40
CA PRO A 41 -9.26 22.02 6.31
C PRO A 41 -10.29 20.87 6.42
N VAL A 42 -10.68 20.47 7.62
CA VAL A 42 -11.65 19.38 7.82
C VAL A 42 -13.10 19.85 7.93
N SER A 43 -13.36 21.16 7.83
CA SER A 43 -14.72 21.70 7.83
C SER A 43 -15.52 21.18 6.63
N PRO A 44 -16.69 20.55 6.85
CA PRO A 44 -17.53 20.05 5.77
C PRO A 44 -18.23 21.19 5.03
N LEU A 45 -18.11 21.19 3.71
CA LEU A 45 -18.97 21.90 2.76
C LEU A 45 -20.26 21.09 2.50
N THR A 46 -20.13 19.75 2.47
CA THR A 46 -21.23 18.79 2.47
C THR A 46 -20.86 17.60 3.38
N PRO A 47 -21.78 16.66 3.70
CA PRO A 47 -21.47 15.50 4.54
C PRO A 47 -20.34 14.59 4.02
N ARG A 48 -19.97 14.70 2.74
CA ARG A 48 -18.91 13.89 2.10
C ARG A 48 -17.83 14.72 1.41
N TYR A 49 -17.82 16.03 1.64
CA TYR A 49 -16.91 16.96 0.94
C TYR A 49 -16.49 18.09 1.87
N SER A 50 -15.19 18.21 2.12
CA SER A 50 -14.58 19.19 3.01
C SER A 50 -13.86 20.31 2.26
N LEU A 51 -13.46 21.37 2.98
CA LEU A 51 -12.61 22.43 2.42
C LEU A 51 -11.30 21.89 1.87
N ARG A 52 -10.70 20.88 2.52
CA ARG A 52 -9.49 20.20 2.05
C ARG A 52 -9.71 19.48 0.73
N ASP A 53 -10.87 18.86 0.53
CA ASP A 53 -11.18 18.17 -0.73
C ASP A 53 -11.29 19.18 -1.88
N LEU A 54 -11.93 20.32 -1.63
CA LEU A 54 -11.95 21.44 -2.58
C LEU A 54 -10.55 21.96 -2.89
N ALA A 55 -9.71 22.16 -1.86
CA ALA A 55 -8.34 22.61 -2.07
C ALA A 55 -7.52 21.60 -2.89
N MET A 56 -7.70 20.29 -2.66
CA MET A 56 -7.04 19.24 -3.45
C MET A 56 -7.47 19.27 -4.92
N GLU A 57 -8.77 19.43 -5.18
CA GLU A 57 -9.29 19.51 -6.56
C GLU A 57 -8.80 20.75 -7.32
N LEU A 58 -8.55 21.85 -6.61
CA LEU A 58 -7.97 23.07 -7.20
C LEU A 58 -6.46 22.94 -7.44
N GLY A 59 -5.77 22.04 -6.72
CA GLY A 59 -4.33 21.84 -6.84
C GLY A 59 -3.47 23.06 -6.46
N ALA A 60 -4.08 24.06 -5.80
CA ALA A 60 -3.42 25.29 -5.43
C ALA A 60 -2.74 25.16 -4.05
N PRO A 61 -1.58 25.82 -3.84
CA PRO A 61 -1.01 25.98 -2.51
C PRO A 61 -1.98 26.67 -1.55
N VAL A 62 -1.94 26.26 -0.28
CA VAL A 62 -2.81 26.79 0.78
C VAL A 62 -2.01 27.63 1.77
N VAL A 63 -2.65 28.68 2.26
CA VAL A 63 -2.18 29.48 3.40
C VAL A 63 -3.12 29.19 4.56
N VAL A 64 -2.56 28.82 5.71
CA VAL A 64 -3.34 28.54 6.91
C VAL A 64 -3.48 29.83 7.71
N THR A 65 -4.70 30.22 8.05
CA THR A 65 -4.96 31.36 8.93
C THR A 65 -5.38 30.86 10.31
N VAL A 66 -4.82 31.43 11.36
CA VAL A 66 -5.23 31.19 12.76
C VAL A 66 -5.26 32.50 13.51
N ALA A 67 -6.08 32.60 14.54
CA ALA A 67 -6.10 33.80 15.37
C ALA A 67 -5.01 33.82 16.43
N ALA A 68 -4.64 35.03 16.87
CA ALA A 68 -3.74 35.27 18.00
C ALA A 68 -4.38 34.93 19.37
N GLU A 69 -4.94 33.74 19.49
CA GLU A 69 -5.64 33.20 20.67
C GLU A 69 -4.76 32.16 21.41
N PRO A 70 -5.10 31.80 22.66
CA PRO A 70 -4.40 30.73 23.36
C PRO A 70 -4.34 29.44 22.54
N SER A 71 -3.18 28.77 22.57
CA SER A 71 -2.90 27.56 21.77
C SER A 71 -2.85 27.77 20.26
N LEU A 72 -2.58 28.99 19.77
CA LEU A 72 -2.42 29.26 18.33
C LEU A 72 -1.43 28.30 17.66
N THR A 73 -0.33 27.94 18.34
CA THR A 73 0.68 27.02 17.79
C THR A 73 0.08 25.65 17.51
N ALA A 74 -0.66 25.10 18.47
CA ALA A 74 -1.30 23.79 18.34
C ALA A 74 -2.36 23.80 17.24
N GLN A 75 -3.17 24.86 17.17
CA GLN A 75 -4.22 25.01 16.14
C GLN A 75 -3.62 25.11 14.73
N ALA A 76 -2.64 25.99 14.54
CA ALA A 76 -1.96 26.17 13.27
C ALA A 76 -1.29 24.88 12.79
N ARG A 77 -0.61 24.19 13.70
CA ARG A 77 0.04 22.91 13.40
C ARG A 77 -0.97 21.85 12.97
N LEU A 78 -2.09 21.74 13.69
CA LEU A 78 -3.15 20.78 13.34
C LEU A 78 -3.71 21.04 11.93
N TYR A 79 -3.94 22.30 11.57
CA TYR A 79 -4.47 22.67 10.25
C TYR A 79 -3.43 22.46 9.15
N ALA A 80 -2.18 22.87 9.38
CA ALA A 80 -1.09 22.65 8.43
C ALA A 80 -0.83 21.16 8.19
N GLU A 81 -0.83 20.33 9.24
CA GLU A 81 -0.68 18.88 9.12
C GLU A 81 -1.87 18.23 8.41
N ALA A 82 -3.11 18.67 8.68
CA ALA A 82 -4.29 18.18 8.00
C ALA A 82 -4.24 18.44 6.48
N ALA A 83 -3.71 19.60 6.06
CA ALA A 83 -3.50 19.93 4.66
C ALA A 83 -2.32 19.15 4.05
N ARG A 84 -1.14 19.14 4.69
CA ARG A 84 0.05 18.43 4.21
C ARG A 84 -0.18 16.92 4.05
N ASN A 85 -0.90 16.30 5.00
CA ASN A 85 -1.20 14.85 4.93
C ASN A 85 -2.18 14.50 3.81
N ALA A 86 -2.89 15.47 3.24
CA ALA A 86 -3.69 15.30 2.03
C ALA A 86 -2.92 15.65 0.74
N GLY A 87 -1.61 15.90 0.83
CA GLY A 87 -0.77 16.21 -0.32
C GLY A 87 -0.80 17.67 -0.77
N LEU A 88 -1.39 18.57 0.02
CA LEU A 88 -1.40 20.00 -0.29
C LEU A 88 -0.06 20.66 0.08
N ALA A 89 0.38 21.60 -0.76
CA ALA A 89 1.45 22.52 -0.41
C ALA A 89 0.93 23.56 0.57
N VAL A 90 1.50 23.63 1.78
CA VAL A 90 1.23 24.72 2.72
C VAL A 90 2.33 25.75 2.58
N ALA A 91 1.98 26.95 2.08
CA ALA A 91 2.95 27.99 1.75
C ALA A 91 3.37 28.81 2.98
N ALA A 92 2.42 29.12 3.87
CA ALA A 92 2.65 29.92 5.06
C ALA A 92 1.56 29.68 6.12
N VAL A 93 1.84 30.14 7.35
CA VAL A 93 0.82 30.40 8.37
C VAL A 93 0.71 31.90 8.59
N VAL A 94 -0.53 32.42 8.60
CA VAL A 94 -0.84 33.80 8.95
C VAL A 94 -1.58 33.80 10.29
N ILE A 95 -1.02 34.51 11.26
CA ILE A 95 -1.69 34.78 12.53
C ILE A 95 -2.54 36.03 12.35
N ASP A 96 -3.85 35.85 12.20
CA ASP A 96 -4.82 36.93 12.17
C ASP A 96 -5.07 37.54 13.56
N ARG A 97 -5.68 38.73 13.56
CA ARG A 97 -5.98 39.49 14.78
C ARG A 97 -4.74 39.69 15.66
N TRP A 98 -3.58 39.88 15.03
CA TRP A 98 -2.35 40.16 15.75
C TRP A 98 -2.46 41.50 16.47
N PRO A 99 -2.15 41.58 17.79
CA PRO A 99 -2.28 42.82 18.54
C PRO A 99 -1.17 43.81 18.18
N GLU A 100 -1.48 45.11 18.23
CA GLU A 100 -0.50 46.18 18.05
C GLU A 100 0.65 46.09 19.06
N GLN A 101 0.36 45.66 20.29
CA GLN A 101 1.34 45.41 21.35
C GLN A 101 1.26 43.94 21.79
N PRO A 102 2.00 43.01 21.14
CA PRO A 102 1.98 41.61 21.50
C PRO A 102 2.65 41.38 22.85
N SER A 103 2.04 40.51 23.66
CA SER A 103 2.64 40.01 24.89
C SER A 103 3.86 39.13 24.59
N ARG A 104 4.73 38.95 25.58
CA ARG A 104 5.88 38.03 25.48
C ARG A 104 5.45 36.61 25.09
N VAL A 105 4.33 36.13 25.64
CA VAL A 105 3.78 34.81 25.31
C VAL A 105 3.41 34.70 23.83
N GLN A 106 2.79 35.74 23.25
CA GLN A 106 2.43 35.74 21.83
C GLN A 106 3.69 35.74 20.94
N LEU A 107 4.72 36.49 21.31
CA LEU A 107 6.01 36.47 20.61
C LEU A 107 6.65 35.08 20.66
N ASP A 108 6.68 34.46 21.85
CA ASP A 108 7.26 33.12 22.05
C ASP A 108 6.46 32.05 21.28
N GLU A 109 5.13 32.12 21.27
CA GLU A 109 4.25 31.24 20.48
C GLU A 109 4.52 31.38 18.97
N ARG A 110 4.70 32.60 18.46
CA ARG A 110 5.03 32.81 17.05
C ARG A 110 6.37 32.17 16.67
N VAL A 111 7.39 32.33 17.53
CA VAL A 111 8.71 31.71 17.32
C VAL A 111 8.58 30.18 17.34
N LEU A 112 7.92 29.63 18.36
CA LEU A 112 7.69 28.21 18.48
C LEU A 112 6.95 27.66 17.27
N LEU A 113 5.90 28.34 16.81
CA LEU A 113 5.15 27.95 15.62
C LEU A 113 6.04 27.87 14.37
N HIS A 114 6.94 28.84 14.18
CA HIS A 114 7.89 28.79 13.07
C HIS A 114 8.80 27.55 13.18
N GLU A 115 9.37 27.30 14.36
CA GLU A 115 10.27 26.17 14.61
C GLU A 115 9.59 24.81 14.39
N VAL A 116 8.38 24.62 14.93
CA VAL A 116 7.69 23.32 14.86
C VAL A 116 7.04 23.06 13.51
N SER A 117 6.64 24.09 12.77
CA SER A 117 5.99 23.94 11.46
C SER A 117 6.97 23.94 10.29
N GLY A 118 8.13 24.57 10.46
CA GLY A 118 9.09 24.87 9.39
C GLY A 118 8.50 25.79 8.30
N LEU A 119 7.41 26.53 8.61
CA LEU A 119 6.73 27.42 7.67
C LEU A 119 7.08 28.88 7.96
N PRO A 120 7.03 29.75 6.94
CA PRO A 120 6.92 31.18 7.16
C PRO A 120 5.70 31.50 8.04
N VAL A 121 5.91 32.27 9.12
CA VAL A 121 4.85 32.72 10.04
C VAL A 121 4.72 34.23 9.97
N LEU A 122 3.62 34.67 9.35
CA LEU A 122 3.28 36.07 9.17
C LEU A 122 2.18 36.48 10.16
N THR A 123 2.02 37.77 10.36
CA THR A 123 1.03 38.35 11.26
C THR A 123 0.17 39.33 10.49
N LEU A 124 -1.12 39.38 10.80
CA LEU A 124 -2.06 40.34 10.23
C LEU A 124 -2.78 41.07 11.36
N SER A 125 -2.56 42.38 11.43
CA SER A 125 -3.21 43.25 12.40
C SER A 125 -4.59 43.70 11.91
N ALA A 126 -5.47 44.12 12.82
CA ALA A 126 -6.78 44.61 12.43
C ALA A 126 -6.67 45.87 11.54
N GLY A 127 -7.31 45.85 10.37
CA GLY A 127 -7.30 46.96 9.42
C GLY A 127 -6.03 47.06 8.55
N GLU A 128 -5.08 46.14 8.72
CA GLU A 128 -3.88 46.07 7.90
C GLU A 128 -4.20 45.49 6.52
N THR A 129 -3.56 46.04 5.48
CA THR A 129 -3.63 45.53 4.10
C THR A 129 -2.21 45.21 3.62
N PRO A 130 -1.66 44.06 4.03
CA PRO A 130 -0.29 43.72 3.71
C PRO A 130 -0.16 43.31 2.24
N GLU A 131 1.00 43.60 1.66
CA GLU A 131 1.41 43.02 0.38
C GLU A 131 1.87 41.59 0.61
N TRP A 132 1.01 40.62 0.29
CA TRP A 132 1.34 39.21 0.44
C TRP A 132 2.28 38.73 -0.68
N PRO A 133 3.26 37.85 -0.39
CA PRO A 133 4.14 37.27 -1.38
C PRO A 133 3.44 36.15 -2.18
N VAL A 134 2.34 36.48 -2.85
CA VAL A 134 1.46 35.53 -3.55
C VAL A 134 2.20 34.77 -4.65
N GLU A 135 3.12 35.43 -5.37
CA GLU A 135 3.91 34.78 -6.41
C GLU A 135 4.85 33.71 -5.83
N GLU A 136 5.50 33.97 -4.68
CA GLU A 136 6.31 32.97 -3.99
C GLU A 136 5.44 31.81 -3.46
N TRP A 137 4.24 32.11 -2.95
CA TRP A 137 3.33 31.10 -2.45
C TRP A 137 2.80 30.16 -3.54
N LYS A 138 2.61 30.64 -4.77
CA LYS A 138 2.23 29.80 -5.91
C LYS A 138 3.28 28.74 -6.23
N GLU A 139 4.55 29.02 -5.94
CA GLU A 139 5.66 28.08 -6.17
C GLU A 139 5.83 27.04 -5.05
N ALA A 140 5.09 27.17 -3.95
CA ALA A 140 5.17 26.25 -2.83
C ALA A 140 4.85 24.82 -3.28
N LYS A 141 5.76 23.89 -2.97
CA LYS A 141 5.60 22.47 -3.29
C LYS A 141 5.12 21.70 -2.06
N PRO A 142 4.33 20.63 -2.25
CA PRO A 142 4.00 19.72 -1.16
C PRO A 142 5.28 19.18 -0.53
N ILE A 143 5.50 19.49 0.75
CA ILE A 143 6.56 18.86 1.51
C ILE A 143 6.05 17.45 1.81
N ALA A 144 6.77 16.44 1.33
CA ALA A 144 6.39 15.06 1.58
C ALA A 144 6.36 14.81 3.09
N SER A 145 5.15 14.67 3.65
CA SER A 145 4.98 14.16 5.02
C SER A 145 5.64 12.78 5.07
N PRO A 146 6.36 12.37 6.12
CA PRO A 146 6.94 11.03 6.23
C PRO A 146 5.88 9.94 5.98
N ARG A 147 4.64 10.21 6.37
CA ARG A 147 3.48 9.34 6.13
C ARG A 147 2.98 9.38 4.69
N ALA A 148 2.99 10.53 4.03
CA ALA A 148 2.65 10.66 2.61
C ALA A 148 3.77 10.06 1.73
N ALA A 149 5.04 10.21 2.10
CA ALA A 149 6.17 9.52 1.49
C ALA A 149 6.09 8.00 1.70
N ALA A 150 5.69 7.54 2.90
CA ALA A 150 5.45 6.12 3.16
C ALA A 150 4.22 5.56 2.44
N GLN A 151 3.25 6.40 2.06
CA GLN A 151 2.07 6.00 1.27
C GLN A 151 2.27 6.16 -0.24
N ALA A 152 3.10 7.10 -0.68
CA ALA A 152 3.40 7.39 -2.09
C ALA A 152 4.62 6.61 -2.61
N ALA A 153 5.56 6.25 -1.73
CA ALA A 153 6.47 5.16 -2.01
C ALA A 153 5.63 3.88 -2.02
N ALA A 154 5.14 3.51 -3.20
CA ALA A 154 4.95 2.10 -3.49
C ALA A 154 6.23 1.41 -2.96
N PRO A 155 6.11 0.40 -2.07
CA PRO A 155 7.29 -0.25 -1.51
C PRO A 155 8.18 -0.59 -2.69
N ALA A 156 9.48 -0.23 -2.61
CA ALA A 156 10.44 -0.50 -3.67
C ALA A 156 10.17 -1.92 -4.15
N ARG A 157 9.55 -2.04 -5.33
CA ARG A 157 8.95 -3.30 -5.74
C ARG A 157 10.13 -4.19 -6.01
N LEU A 158 10.35 -5.13 -5.09
CA LEU A 158 11.36 -6.13 -5.26
C LEU A 158 11.01 -6.82 -6.59
N ALA A 159 11.88 -6.69 -7.59
CA ALA A 159 11.60 -7.22 -8.92
C ALA A 159 11.59 -8.74 -8.82
N LEU A 160 10.39 -9.33 -8.81
CA LEU A 160 10.20 -10.77 -8.82
C LEU A 160 10.34 -11.29 -10.24
N GLU A 161 10.74 -12.54 -10.40
CA GLU A 161 10.68 -13.17 -11.71
C GLU A 161 9.22 -13.35 -12.15
N PRO A 162 8.86 -13.08 -13.42
CA PRO A 162 7.50 -13.28 -13.89
C PRO A 162 7.06 -14.73 -13.71
N TYR A 163 5.88 -14.94 -13.13
CA TYR A 163 5.32 -16.28 -13.03
C TYR A 163 4.73 -16.72 -14.37
N ARG A 164 5.09 -17.93 -14.81
CA ARG A 164 4.54 -18.54 -16.03
C ARG A 164 3.71 -19.76 -15.66
N ALA A 165 2.41 -19.70 -15.92
CA ALA A 165 1.50 -20.83 -15.72
C ALA A 165 1.75 -21.90 -16.79
N TRP A 166 1.78 -23.18 -16.40
CA TRP A 166 1.83 -24.26 -17.36
C TRP A 166 0.51 -24.36 -18.14
N GLU A 167 0.60 -24.37 -19.47
CA GLU A 167 -0.56 -24.40 -20.40
C GLU A 167 -0.60 -25.66 -21.27
N GLY A 168 0.15 -26.71 -20.88
CA GLY A 168 0.23 -27.95 -21.63
C GLY A 168 -1.03 -28.82 -21.53
N VAL A 169 -0.96 -30.00 -22.16
CA VAL A 169 -2.06 -30.98 -22.19
C VAL A 169 -1.66 -32.23 -21.41
N VAL A 170 -2.58 -32.75 -20.61
CA VAL A 170 -2.40 -34.02 -19.90
C VAL A 170 -3.08 -35.17 -20.65
N PRO A 171 -2.60 -36.42 -20.51
CA PRO A 171 -3.11 -37.57 -21.26
C PRO A 171 -4.49 -38.06 -20.80
N GLY A 172 -5.10 -37.43 -19.79
CA GLY A 172 -6.41 -37.78 -19.26
C GLY A 172 -6.42 -37.96 -17.74
N ASP A 173 -7.50 -38.53 -17.23
CA ASP A 173 -7.71 -38.75 -15.79
C ASP A 173 -6.57 -39.59 -15.18
N PRO A 174 -5.96 -39.17 -14.06
CA PRO A 174 -4.83 -39.89 -13.46
C PRO A 174 -5.18 -41.32 -13.05
N ARG A 175 -6.46 -41.66 -12.87
CA ARG A 175 -6.92 -43.01 -12.51
C ARG A 175 -6.86 -44.01 -13.66
N THR A 176 -6.86 -43.54 -14.90
CA THR A 176 -6.94 -44.40 -16.09
C THR A 176 -5.80 -44.16 -17.08
N ALA A 177 -5.15 -43.00 -17.02
CA ALA A 177 -4.03 -42.67 -17.90
C ALA A 177 -2.83 -43.61 -17.68
N PRO A 178 -2.12 -44.03 -18.75
CA PRO A 178 -0.90 -44.82 -18.61
C PRO A 178 0.19 -44.06 -17.85
N ARG A 179 0.82 -44.71 -16.87
CA ARG A 179 1.90 -44.11 -16.03
C ARG A 179 3.00 -43.39 -16.83
N PRO A 180 3.55 -43.93 -17.94
CA PRO A 180 4.58 -43.22 -18.71
C PRO A 180 4.09 -41.86 -19.24
N ARG A 181 2.83 -41.76 -19.66
CA ARG A 181 2.24 -40.49 -20.11
C ARG A 181 1.98 -39.52 -18.96
N ILE A 182 1.62 -40.05 -17.78
CA ILE A 182 1.51 -39.24 -16.55
C ILE A 182 2.88 -38.66 -16.19
N MET A 183 3.93 -39.49 -16.25
CA MET A 183 5.31 -39.08 -15.97
C MET A 183 5.79 -37.99 -16.94
N GLU A 184 5.52 -38.13 -18.25
CA GLU A 184 5.82 -37.10 -19.25
C GLU A 184 5.16 -35.76 -18.91
N ALA A 185 3.86 -35.76 -18.59
CA ALA A 185 3.14 -34.55 -18.24
C ALA A 185 3.61 -33.92 -16.92
N LEU A 186 3.92 -34.73 -15.89
CA LEU A 186 4.44 -34.21 -14.63
C LEU A 186 5.84 -33.63 -14.79
N LEU A 187 6.70 -34.24 -15.60
CA LEU A 187 8.01 -33.71 -15.92
C LEU A 187 7.90 -32.35 -16.64
N ASP A 188 6.96 -32.23 -17.58
CA ASP A 188 6.70 -30.98 -18.30
C ASP A 188 6.15 -29.88 -17.37
N ILE A 189 5.24 -30.22 -16.46
CA ILE A 189 4.74 -29.30 -15.41
C ILE A 189 5.91 -28.80 -14.54
N VAL A 190 6.77 -29.70 -14.05
CA VAL A 190 7.90 -29.32 -13.19
C VAL A 190 8.96 -28.54 -13.96
N ALA A 191 9.17 -28.83 -15.25
CA ALA A 191 10.09 -28.07 -16.08
C ALA A 191 9.65 -26.61 -16.27
N PHE A 192 8.35 -26.34 -16.25
CA PHE A 192 7.81 -25.00 -16.48
C PHE A 192 7.53 -24.22 -15.18
N GLU A 193 7.02 -24.89 -14.15
CA GLU A 193 6.64 -24.27 -12.87
C GLU A 193 7.56 -24.62 -11.70
N GLY A 194 8.59 -25.44 -11.90
CA GLY A 194 9.53 -25.82 -10.85
C GLY A 194 10.47 -24.68 -10.44
N PRO A 195 10.97 -24.67 -9.18
CA PRO A 195 10.60 -25.54 -8.06
C PRO A 195 9.15 -25.32 -7.59
N LEU A 196 8.40 -26.37 -7.28
CA LEU A 196 7.02 -26.27 -6.78
C LEU A 196 6.64 -27.42 -5.83
N LEU A 197 5.59 -27.22 -5.04
CA LEU A 197 5.06 -28.26 -4.17
C LEU A 197 4.41 -29.40 -4.97
N ALA A 198 4.58 -30.64 -4.50
CA ALA A 198 4.02 -31.83 -5.13
C ALA A 198 2.49 -31.76 -5.22
N SER A 199 1.81 -31.30 -4.17
CA SER A 199 0.37 -31.06 -4.19
C SER A 199 -0.07 -30.08 -5.29
N ARG A 200 0.74 -29.06 -5.57
CA ARG A 200 0.50 -28.11 -6.65
C ARG A 200 0.63 -28.78 -8.01
N ALA A 201 1.71 -29.52 -8.24
CA ALA A 201 1.89 -30.26 -9.50
C ALA A 201 0.71 -31.21 -9.76
N TYR A 202 0.23 -31.89 -8.72
CA TYR A 202 -0.95 -32.76 -8.82
C TYR A 202 -2.24 -32.00 -9.10
N ALA A 203 -2.41 -30.82 -8.51
CA ALA A 203 -3.56 -29.96 -8.75
C ALA A 203 -3.58 -29.43 -10.19
N ILE A 204 -2.42 -29.05 -10.74
CA ILE A 204 -2.27 -28.63 -12.14
C ILE A 204 -2.67 -29.78 -13.07
N TYR A 205 -2.09 -30.96 -12.88
CA TYR A 205 -2.42 -32.15 -13.67
C TYR A 205 -3.93 -32.45 -13.60
N ASN A 206 -4.49 -32.52 -12.39
CA ASN A 206 -5.89 -32.88 -12.18
C ASN A 206 -6.85 -31.85 -12.79
N ARG A 207 -6.52 -30.56 -12.73
CA ARG A 207 -7.32 -29.50 -13.37
C ARG A 207 -7.28 -29.62 -14.89
N ALA A 208 -6.10 -29.85 -15.46
CA ALA A 208 -5.92 -30.05 -16.89
C ALA A 208 -6.62 -31.33 -17.40
N SER A 209 -6.81 -32.36 -16.55
CA SER A 209 -7.59 -33.55 -16.88
C SER A 209 -9.11 -33.37 -16.71
N GLY A 210 -9.59 -32.14 -16.43
CA GLY A 210 -11.00 -31.82 -16.19
C GLY A 210 -11.51 -32.13 -14.77
N GLY A 211 -10.62 -32.48 -13.85
CA GLY A 211 -10.95 -32.78 -12.45
C GLY A 211 -11.17 -31.51 -11.62
N LYS A 212 -12.22 -31.49 -10.79
CA LYS A 212 -12.56 -30.34 -9.93
C LYS A 212 -11.83 -30.30 -8.60
N LYS A 213 -11.62 -31.46 -7.96
CA LYS A 213 -10.96 -31.58 -6.66
C LYS A 213 -10.02 -32.77 -6.66
N LEU A 214 -8.80 -32.57 -6.15
CA LEU A 214 -7.82 -33.64 -6.00
C LEU A 214 -8.24 -34.57 -4.84
N THR A 215 -8.57 -35.82 -5.15
CA THR A 215 -8.90 -36.86 -4.17
C THR A 215 -7.69 -37.75 -3.90
N ALA A 216 -7.68 -38.48 -2.77
CA ALA A 216 -6.62 -39.43 -2.47
C ALA A 216 -6.42 -40.48 -3.59
N VAL A 217 -7.52 -40.95 -4.18
CA VAL A 217 -7.49 -41.92 -5.29
C VAL A 217 -6.86 -41.33 -6.55
N ALA A 218 -7.11 -40.05 -6.85
CA ALA A 218 -6.49 -39.36 -7.98
C ALA A 218 -5.03 -38.97 -7.70
N ARG A 219 -4.67 -38.73 -6.43
CA ARG A 219 -3.31 -38.40 -6.00
C ARG A 219 -2.35 -39.58 -6.10
N ALA A 220 -2.80 -40.81 -5.79
CA ALA A 220 -1.91 -41.98 -5.73
C ALA A 220 -1.15 -42.27 -7.04
N PRO A 221 -1.78 -42.28 -8.24
CA PRO A 221 -1.05 -42.47 -9.50
C PRO A 221 -0.03 -41.36 -9.80
N LEU A 222 -0.33 -40.12 -9.40
CA LEU A 222 0.53 -38.96 -9.62
C LEU A 222 1.77 -39.04 -8.72
N SER A 223 1.56 -39.30 -7.43
CA SER A 223 2.64 -39.45 -6.45
C SER A 223 3.56 -40.62 -6.79
N ASN A 224 3.00 -41.76 -7.21
CA ASN A 224 3.80 -42.88 -7.68
C ASN A 224 4.64 -42.51 -8.92
N SER A 225 4.07 -41.74 -9.85
CA SER A 225 4.78 -41.29 -11.05
C SER A 225 5.95 -40.35 -10.73
N VAL A 226 5.77 -39.43 -9.77
CA VAL A 226 6.87 -38.58 -9.26
C VAL A 226 7.98 -39.41 -8.64
N TYR A 227 7.63 -40.38 -7.79
CA TYR A 227 8.63 -41.26 -7.17
C TYR A 227 9.45 -42.03 -8.21
N HIS A 228 8.80 -42.50 -9.29
CA HIS A 228 9.49 -43.13 -10.41
C HIS A 228 10.41 -42.17 -11.17
N LEU A 229 9.96 -40.95 -11.45
CA LEU A 229 10.79 -39.92 -12.08
C LEU A 229 12.03 -39.57 -11.23
N ALA A 230 11.84 -39.47 -9.90
CA ALA A 230 12.93 -39.20 -8.98
C ALA A 230 13.94 -40.35 -8.93
N ARG A 231 13.46 -41.60 -8.87
CA ARG A 231 14.32 -42.79 -8.94
C ARG A 231 15.07 -42.92 -10.27
N GLU A 232 14.51 -42.42 -11.36
CA GLU A 232 15.17 -42.35 -12.68
C GLU A 232 16.14 -41.16 -12.81
N GLY A 233 16.26 -40.31 -11.79
CA GLY A 233 17.12 -39.11 -11.81
C GLY A 233 16.61 -38.00 -12.73
N LYS A 234 15.33 -38.02 -13.11
CA LYS A 234 14.72 -36.99 -13.97
C LYS A 234 14.16 -35.81 -13.18
N LEU A 235 13.84 -36.04 -11.91
CA LEU A 235 13.39 -35.03 -10.96
C LEU A 235 14.20 -35.16 -9.68
N ASP A 236 14.47 -34.03 -9.04
CA ASP A 236 14.90 -34.00 -7.65
C ASP A 236 13.65 -33.82 -6.78
N LEU A 237 13.46 -34.76 -5.87
CA LEU A 237 12.38 -34.78 -4.88
C LEU A 237 12.99 -34.44 -3.52
N VAL A 238 12.73 -33.23 -3.02
CA VAL A 238 13.06 -32.86 -1.64
C VAL A 238 11.88 -33.30 -0.79
N THR A 239 12.09 -34.34 0.01
CA THR A 239 11.01 -34.92 0.82
C THR A 239 10.77 -34.09 2.08
N THR A 240 9.61 -34.24 2.69
CA THR A 240 9.33 -33.66 4.02
C THR A 240 10.32 -34.11 5.09
N ASP A 241 10.98 -35.27 4.93
CA ASP A 241 12.01 -35.73 5.86
C ASP A 241 13.31 -34.93 5.70
N ASP A 242 13.63 -34.52 4.48
CA ASP A 242 14.80 -33.70 4.16
C ASP A 242 14.56 -32.21 4.45
N ALA A 243 13.30 -31.77 4.39
CA ALA A 243 12.84 -30.42 4.68
C ALA A 243 11.68 -30.44 5.70
N PRO A 244 11.97 -30.71 6.98
CA PRO A 244 10.93 -30.90 8.02
C PRO A 244 10.09 -29.66 8.32
N TRP A 245 10.53 -28.48 7.90
CA TRP A 245 9.73 -27.24 7.96
C TRP A 245 8.66 -27.17 6.88
N GLN A 246 8.73 -28.00 5.84
CA GLN A 246 7.82 -28.01 4.71
C GLN A 246 6.88 -29.21 4.79
N ASP A 247 5.57 -28.95 4.84
CA ASP A 247 4.52 -29.97 4.99
C ASP A 247 4.20 -30.77 3.70
N ASP A 248 4.93 -30.55 2.60
CA ASP A 248 4.69 -31.19 1.29
C ASP A 248 5.99 -31.29 0.51
N ASP A 249 6.17 -32.34 -0.28
CA ASP A 249 7.42 -32.53 -1.01
C ASP A 249 7.64 -31.42 -2.06
N VAL A 250 8.88 -31.01 -2.27
CA VAL A 250 9.24 -30.03 -3.31
C VAL A 250 9.81 -30.75 -4.53
N LEU A 251 9.24 -30.47 -5.69
CA LEU A 251 9.66 -31.01 -6.98
C LEU A 251 10.47 -29.98 -7.74
N ARG A 252 11.65 -30.37 -8.23
CA ARG A 252 12.46 -29.55 -9.15
C ARG A 252 13.20 -30.40 -10.17
N LEU A 253 13.69 -29.76 -11.24
CA LEU A 253 14.63 -30.43 -12.15
C LEU A 253 16.02 -30.52 -11.50
N PRO A 254 16.81 -31.57 -11.78
CA PRO A 254 18.14 -31.72 -11.21
C PRO A 254 19.05 -30.51 -11.42
N ASP A 255 19.03 -29.94 -12.63
CA ASP A 255 19.87 -28.78 -13.01
C ASP A 255 19.22 -27.42 -12.69
N SER A 256 18.01 -27.40 -12.13
CA SER A 256 17.34 -26.15 -11.78
C SER A 256 17.80 -25.61 -10.42
N PRO A 257 17.86 -24.27 -10.24
CA PRO A 257 18.19 -23.67 -8.95
C PRO A 257 17.23 -24.17 -7.85
N PRO A 258 17.71 -24.34 -6.61
CA PRO A 258 16.90 -24.87 -5.51
C PRO A 258 15.75 -23.93 -5.12
N VAL A 259 15.91 -22.63 -5.35
CA VAL A 259 14.93 -21.59 -5.00
C VAL A 259 14.83 -20.57 -6.11
N VAL A 260 13.60 -20.22 -6.50
CA VAL A 260 13.30 -19.19 -7.51
C VAL A 260 12.15 -18.32 -7.03
N VAL A 261 12.43 -17.05 -6.71
CA VAL A 261 11.42 -16.10 -6.24
C VAL A 261 10.66 -15.49 -7.41
N ARG A 262 9.37 -15.84 -7.51
CA ARG A 262 8.51 -15.43 -8.62
C ARG A 262 7.32 -14.63 -8.13
N GLU A 263 6.65 -13.96 -9.06
CA GLU A 263 5.32 -13.40 -8.80
C GLU A 263 4.35 -14.47 -8.29
N LEU A 264 3.34 -14.08 -7.51
CA LEU A 264 2.39 -15.05 -6.96
C LEU A 264 1.62 -15.76 -8.09
N GLY A 265 1.23 -15.05 -9.15
CA GLY A 265 0.44 -15.61 -10.23
C GLY A 265 -0.91 -16.17 -9.74
N PRO A 266 -1.36 -17.33 -10.25
CA PRO A 266 -2.59 -17.99 -9.82
C PRO A 266 -2.39 -18.84 -8.54
N ARG A 267 -1.23 -18.75 -7.88
CA ARG A 267 -0.91 -19.52 -6.68
C ARG A 267 -1.59 -18.93 -5.45
N GLU A 268 -2.06 -19.77 -4.55
CA GLU A 268 -2.27 -19.34 -3.17
C GLU A 268 -0.91 -19.25 -2.44
N LEU A 269 -0.81 -18.43 -1.39
CA LEU A 269 0.43 -18.26 -0.64
C LEU A 269 1.00 -19.60 -0.12
N ILE A 270 0.10 -20.49 0.31
CA ILE A 270 0.43 -21.83 0.83
C ILE A 270 0.91 -22.82 -0.27
N GLU A 271 0.75 -22.46 -1.54
CA GLU A 271 1.21 -23.26 -2.68
C GLU A 271 2.62 -22.84 -3.13
N VAL A 272 3.19 -21.81 -2.50
CA VAL A 272 4.55 -21.32 -2.72
C VAL A 272 5.48 -22.05 -1.75
N PRO A 273 6.57 -22.69 -2.21
CA PRO A 273 7.53 -23.34 -1.31
C PRO A 273 8.06 -22.39 -0.23
N LEU A 274 8.23 -22.87 1.00
CA LEU A 274 8.70 -22.04 2.11
C LEU A 274 10.09 -21.45 1.87
N ASP A 275 10.98 -22.18 1.18
CA ASP A 275 12.29 -21.66 0.76
C ASP A 275 12.16 -20.45 -0.18
N GLU A 276 11.16 -20.44 -1.08
CA GLU A 276 10.87 -19.29 -1.95
C GLU A 276 10.41 -18.08 -1.14
N ILE A 277 9.59 -18.30 -0.10
CA ILE A 277 9.14 -17.24 0.80
C ILE A 277 10.27 -16.74 1.70
N ALA A 278 11.10 -17.62 2.26
CA ALA A 278 12.24 -17.27 3.10
C ALA A 278 13.27 -16.47 2.30
N GLU A 279 13.56 -16.88 1.06
CA GLU A 279 14.39 -16.10 0.13
C GLU A 279 13.80 -14.72 -0.15
N LEU A 280 12.47 -14.62 -0.39
CA LEU A 280 11.81 -13.33 -0.55
C LEU A 280 11.97 -12.46 0.69
N MET A 281 11.74 -13.00 1.90
CA MET A 281 11.93 -12.27 3.16
C MET A 281 13.37 -11.78 3.31
N ARG A 282 14.37 -12.58 2.94
CA ARG A 282 15.78 -12.18 2.95
C ARG A 282 16.03 -10.99 2.03
N ARG A 283 15.49 -11.02 0.81
CA ARG A 283 15.62 -9.91 -0.15
C ARG A 283 14.93 -8.64 0.37
N LEU A 284 13.77 -8.78 1.02
CA LEU A 284 13.04 -7.66 1.62
C LEU A 284 13.82 -7.04 2.80
N GLN A 285 14.45 -7.85 3.66
CA GLN A 285 15.35 -7.35 4.70
C GLN A 285 16.52 -6.56 4.11
N ALA A 286 17.19 -7.11 3.09
CA ALA A 286 18.30 -6.46 2.40
C ALA A 286 17.90 -5.12 1.74
N ALA A 287 16.65 -5.01 1.29
CA ALA A 287 16.06 -3.79 0.74
C ALA A 287 15.62 -2.76 1.80
N GLY A 288 15.91 -3.00 3.09
CA GLY A 288 15.54 -2.11 4.19
C GLY A 288 14.07 -2.21 4.63
N GLN A 289 13.34 -3.24 4.20
CA GLN A 289 11.94 -3.49 4.57
C GLN A 289 11.80 -4.47 5.76
N GLY A 290 12.73 -4.41 6.72
CA GLY A 290 12.84 -5.37 7.82
C GLY A 290 11.90 -5.16 9.02
N GLY A 291 10.98 -4.20 8.97
CA GLY A 291 10.10 -3.88 10.12
C GLY A 291 9.01 -4.93 10.38
N ASP A 292 8.12 -5.13 9.40
CA ASP A 292 7.07 -6.17 9.42
C ASP A 292 7.18 -6.99 8.14
N LEU A 293 8.00 -8.05 8.21
CA LEU A 293 8.33 -8.88 7.05
C LEU A 293 7.11 -9.64 6.52
N LYS A 294 6.22 -10.08 7.39
CA LYS A 294 4.99 -10.80 7.00
C LYS A 294 4.10 -9.88 6.17
N ARG A 295 3.92 -8.64 6.61
CA ARG A 295 3.17 -7.62 5.87
C ARG A 295 3.86 -7.22 4.57
N ALA A 296 5.19 -7.13 4.58
CA ALA A 296 5.97 -6.83 3.38
C ALA A 296 5.81 -7.92 2.30
N VAL A 297 5.82 -9.20 2.70
CA VAL A 297 5.56 -10.33 1.78
C VAL A 297 4.15 -10.25 1.20
N LEU A 298 3.12 -10.05 2.04
CA LEU A 298 1.74 -9.92 1.55
C LEU A 298 1.61 -8.76 0.55
N ASN A 299 2.16 -7.59 0.87
CA ASN A 299 2.14 -6.43 -0.02
C ASN A 299 2.87 -6.71 -1.35
N THR A 300 3.99 -7.42 -1.29
CA THR A 300 4.79 -7.79 -2.47
C THR A 300 4.01 -8.73 -3.40
N TYR A 301 3.22 -9.64 -2.84
CA TYR A 301 2.31 -10.51 -3.61
C TYR A 301 0.94 -9.89 -3.92
N GLY A 302 0.70 -8.62 -3.54
CA GLY A 302 -0.59 -7.96 -3.75
C GLY A 302 -1.73 -8.49 -2.87
N LEU A 303 -1.41 -9.20 -1.79
CA LEU A 303 -2.37 -9.74 -0.83
C LEU A 303 -2.66 -8.72 0.28
N VAL A 304 -3.95 -8.51 0.58
CA VAL A 304 -4.38 -7.47 1.54
C VAL A 304 -4.60 -8.02 2.94
N ARG A 305 -5.11 -9.25 3.06
CA ARG A 305 -5.58 -9.84 4.32
C ARG A 305 -4.53 -10.81 4.89
N MET A 306 -4.16 -10.60 6.14
CA MET A 306 -3.47 -11.61 6.95
C MET A 306 -4.52 -12.58 7.49
N THR A 307 -4.53 -13.81 6.97
CA THR A 307 -5.36 -14.90 7.54
C THR A 307 -4.53 -15.69 8.54
N ALA A 308 -5.16 -16.37 9.49
CA ALA A 308 -4.45 -17.20 10.47
C ALA A 308 -3.54 -18.26 9.80
N ARG A 309 -4.01 -18.84 8.69
CA ARG A 309 -3.23 -19.80 7.90
C ARG A 309 -2.03 -19.15 7.22
N ALA A 310 -2.21 -17.96 6.65
CA ALA A 310 -1.11 -17.21 6.04
C ALA A 310 -0.09 -16.77 7.10
N GLU A 311 -0.55 -16.32 8.26
CA GLU A 311 0.30 -15.91 9.37
C GLU A 311 1.15 -17.07 9.89
N GLN A 312 0.55 -18.24 10.10
CA GLN A 312 1.28 -19.45 10.48
C GLN A 312 2.33 -19.80 9.42
N TYR A 313 1.95 -19.83 8.14
CA TYR A 313 2.85 -20.17 7.04
C TYR A 313 4.05 -19.21 6.92
N LEU A 314 3.79 -17.90 7.05
CA LEU A 314 4.85 -16.88 7.04
C LEU A 314 5.73 -16.94 8.29
N THR A 315 5.20 -17.40 9.43
CA THR A 315 5.99 -17.59 10.65
C THR A 315 7.01 -18.71 10.46
N THR A 316 6.60 -19.84 9.89
CA THR A 316 7.53 -20.94 9.56
C THR A 316 8.62 -20.50 8.56
N ALA A 317 8.26 -19.68 7.56
CA ALA A 317 9.25 -19.14 6.62
C ALA A 317 10.25 -18.17 7.28
N GLU A 318 9.81 -17.39 8.27
CA GLU A 318 10.65 -16.47 9.04
C GLU A 318 11.61 -17.21 9.99
N GLU A 319 11.16 -18.31 10.58
CA GLU A 319 12.01 -19.23 11.36
C GLU A 319 13.10 -19.85 10.47
N LEU A 320 12.72 -20.31 9.26
CA LEU A 320 13.67 -20.84 8.28
C LEU A 320 14.70 -19.81 7.82
N LEU A 321 14.31 -18.54 7.68
CA LEU A 321 15.24 -17.46 7.35
C LEU A 321 16.32 -17.25 8.42
N SER A 322 16.00 -17.58 9.68
CA SER A 322 16.86 -17.35 10.84
C SER A 322 17.73 -18.57 11.20
N ALA A 323 17.51 -19.70 10.53
CA ALA A 323 18.26 -20.95 10.69
C ALA A 323 19.51 -21.00 9.80
#